data_AF-A0A662HDF3-F1
#
_entry.id   AF-A0A662HDF3-F1
#
_cell.length_a   1.000
_cell.length_b   1.000
_cell.length_c   1.000
_cell.angle_alpha   90.00
_cell.angle_beta   90.00
_cell.angle_gamma   90.00
#
_symmetry.space_group_name_H-M   'P 1'
#
loop_
_entity.id
_entity.type
_entity.pdbx_description
1 polymer ?
#
loop_
_entity_poly.entity_id
_entity_poly.type
_entity_poly.pdbx_seq_one_letter_code
_entity_poly.pdbx_strand_id
1 'polypeptide(L)'
;MRVKYISKKKLEEICVKTAELIEEEIERELRRVIELTGIRLDLSEEWPYSLDIEVSITSPYNYRGLKKKLEEALNKAIRRASELFKSEGLEELL
;
A
#
# COMPACT_ATOMS: atom_id res chain seq x y z
N MET A 1 -11.35 20.42 -15.29
CA MET A 1 -11.07 19.17 -14.55
C MET A 1 -12.32 18.86 -13.73
N ARG A 2 -12.99 17.71 -13.96
CA ARG A 2 -14.19 17.32 -13.21
C ARG A 2 -13.74 16.38 -12.09
N VAL A 3 -13.69 16.88 -10.86
CA VAL A 3 -13.34 16.08 -9.68
C VAL A 3 -14.47 15.08 -9.43
N LYS A 4 -14.18 13.78 -9.50
CA LYS A 4 -15.12 12.74 -9.06
C LYS A 4 -15.01 12.64 -7.54
N TYR A 5 -16.05 13.05 -6.83
CA TYR A 5 -16.12 12.86 -5.38
C TYR A 5 -16.24 11.36 -5.07
N ILE A 6 -15.29 10.83 -4.29
CA ILE A 6 -15.29 9.44 -3.85
C ILE A 6 -15.92 9.38 -2.46
N SER A 7 -16.86 8.47 -2.26
CA SER A 7 -17.48 8.29 -0.95
C SER A 7 -16.48 7.77 0.08
N LYS A 8 -16.58 8.22 1.33
CA LYS A 8 -15.78 7.72 2.47
C LYS A 8 -15.73 6.19 2.55
N LYS A 9 -16.86 5.50 2.39
CA LYS A 9 -16.91 4.03 2.37
C LYS A 9 -15.99 3.42 1.29
N LYS A 10 -15.95 4.03 0.12
CA LYS A 10 -15.12 3.57 -0.99
C LYS A 10 -13.64 3.83 -0.72
N LEU A 11 -13.32 4.96 -0.10
CA LEU A 11 -11.98 5.29 0.38
C LEU A 11 -11.48 4.30 1.44
N GLU A 12 -12.33 3.90 2.38
CA GLU A 12 -12.03 2.86 3.36
C GLU A 12 -11.79 1.48 2.71
N GLU A 13 -12.64 1.08 1.73
CA GLU A 13 -12.44 -0.16 0.96
C GLU A 13 -11.09 -0.18 0.24
N ILE A 14 -10.67 0.96 -0.31
CA ILE A 14 -9.37 1.15 -0.98
C ILE A 14 -8.23 0.95 0.02
N CYS A 15 -8.33 1.55 1.20
CA CYS A 15 -7.32 1.40 2.25
C CYS A 15 -7.19 -0.06 2.67
N VAL A 16 -8.30 -0.73 2.99
CA VAL A 16 -8.28 -2.14 3.40
C VAL A 16 -7.64 -3.02 2.33
N LYS A 17 -8.08 -2.91 1.07
CA LYS A 17 -7.49 -3.69 -0.03
C LYS A 17 -6.01 -3.39 -0.24
N THR A 18 -5.58 -2.13 -0.07
CA THR A 18 -4.17 -1.77 -0.21
C THR A 18 -3.33 -2.40 0.90
N ALA A 19 -3.83 -2.39 2.15
CA ALA A 19 -3.16 -3.04 3.27
C ALA A 19 -3.01 -4.54 3.04
N GLU A 20 -4.09 -5.22 2.61
CA GLU A 20 -4.08 -6.65 2.29
C GLU A 20 -3.05 -6.97 1.21
N LEU A 21 -3.01 -6.20 0.12
CA LEU A 21 -2.03 -6.40 -0.96
C LEU A 21 -0.58 -6.19 -0.50
N ILE A 22 -0.34 -5.20 0.36
CA ILE A 22 0.99 -4.94 0.93
C ILE A 22 1.41 -6.11 1.81
N GLU A 23 0.52 -6.57 2.70
CA GLU A 23 0.77 -7.70 3.57
C GLU A 23 1.08 -8.97 2.75
N GLU A 24 0.26 -9.27 1.75
CA GLU A 24 0.46 -10.43 0.86
C GLU A 24 1.82 -10.41 0.15
N GLU A 25 2.22 -9.28 -0.44
CA GLU A 25 3.49 -9.19 -1.17
C GLU A 25 4.69 -9.25 -0.22
N ILE A 26 4.60 -8.60 0.95
CA ILE A 26 5.65 -8.63 1.96
C ILE A 26 5.82 -10.03 2.53
N GLU A 27 4.73 -10.72 2.89
CA GLU A 27 4.80 -12.09 3.37
C GLU A 27 5.38 -13.01 2.29
N ARG A 28 4.92 -12.87 1.04
CA ARG A 28 5.36 -13.71 -0.06
C ARG A 28 6.86 -13.60 -0.32
N GLU A 29 7.42 -12.39 -0.28
CA GLU A 29 8.83 -12.19 -0.62
C GLU A 29 9.78 -12.25 0.60
N LEU A 30 9.28 -11.90 1.79
CA LEU A 30 10.13 -11.58 2.94
C LEU A 30 9.74 -12.28 4.25
N ARG A 31 8.70 -13.11 4.32
CA ARG A 31 8.26 -13.79 5.57
C ARG A 31 9.33 -14.58 6.32
N ARG A 32 10.38 -15.05 5.62
CA ARG A 32 11.50 -15.78 6.25
C ARG A 32 12.61 -14.87 6.78
N VAL A 33 12.56 -13.59 6.42
CA VAL A 33 13.63 -12.62 6.66
C VAL A 33 13.16 -11.54 7.63
N ILE A 34 11.88 -11.18 7.59
CA ILE A 34 11.28 -10.14 8.43
C ILE A 34 9.95 -10.60 9.01
N GLU A 35 9.57 -9.93 10.09
CA GLU A 35 8.26 -9.96 10.71
C GLU A 35 7.59 -8.61 10.45
N LEU A 36 6.39 -8.63 9.88
CA LEU A 36 5.57 -7.44 9.68
C LEU A 36 4.94 -7.06 11.03
N THR A 37 5.22 -5.87 11.54
CA THR A 37 4.71 -5.43 12.86
C THR A 37 3.57 -4.45 12.77
N GLY A 38 3.36 -3.83 11.61
CA GLY A 38 2.19 -2.99 11.37
C GLY A 38 2.19 -2.37 9.98
N ILE A 39 0.98 -2.12 9.49
CA ILE A 39 0.72 -1.30 8.31
C ILE A 39 -0.20 -0.18 8.77
N ARG A 40 0.21 1.07 8.53
CA ARG A 40 -0.61 2.25 8.73
C ARG A 40 -0.87 2.89 7.37
N LEU A 41 -2.14 3.12 7.09
CA LEU A 41 -2.61 3.84 5.91
C LEU A 41 -3.33 5.09 6.38
N ASP A 42 -2.91 6.23 5.85
CA ASP A 42 -3.56 7.52 6.11
C ASP A 42 -4.02 8.10 4.78
N LEU A 43 -5.32 8.35 4.65
CA LEU A 43 -5.89 8.83 3.40
C LEU A 43 -6.48 10.23 3.62
N SER A 44 -6.00 11.19 2.84
CA SER A 44 -6.63 12.50 2.75
C SER A 44 -8.01 12.38 2.11
N GLU A 45 -9.05 12.76 2.84
CA GLU A 45 -10.41 12.90 2.31
C GLU A 45 -10.59 14.21 1.50
N GLU A 46 -9.60 15.11 1.55
CA GLU A 46 -9.57 16.35 0.77
C GLU A 46 -8.89 16.15 -0.58
N TRP A 47 -9.43 16.76 -1.63
CA TRP A 47 -8.82 16.74 -2.95
C TRP A 47 -7.61 17.69 -3.01
N PRO A 48 -6.46 17.31 -3.60
CA PRO A 48 -6.18 16.01 -4.22
C PRO A 48 -6.05 14.90 -3.16
N TYR A 49 -6.73 13.77 -3.40
CA TYR A 49 -6.67 12.62 -2.52
C TYR A 49 -5.22 12.09 -2.48
N SER A 50 -4.71 11.83 -1.27
CA SER A 50 -3.39 11.25 -1.05
C SER A 50 -3.53 10.05 -0.13
N LEU A 51 -2.76 8.99 -0.40
CA LEU A 51 -2.66 7.81 0.44
C LEU A 51 -1.23 7.68 0.94
N ASP A 52 -1.01 7.99 2.22
CA ASP A 52 0.25 7.79 2.92
C ASP A 52 0.30 6.38 3.49
N ILE A 53 1.38 5.68 3.19
CA ILE A 53 1.58 4.28 3.55
C ILE A 53 2.84 4.16 4.40
N GLU A 54 2.67 3.72 5.63
CA GLU A 54 3.76 3.44 6.54
C GLU A 54 3.76 1.96 6.92
N VAL A 55 4.87 1.29 6.68
CA VAL A 55 5.03 -0.14 6.98
C VAL A 55 6.16 -0.31 7.98
N SER A 56 5.81 -0.90 9.12
CA SER A 56 6.72 -1.22 10.20
C SER A 56 7.09 -2.70 10.14
N ILE A 57 8.39 -2.99 10.20
CA ILE A 57 8.92 -4.35 10.16
C ILE A 57 9.98 -4.52 11.24
N THR A 58 10.10 -5.73 11.75
CA THR A 58 11.23 -6.18 12.57
C THR A 58 11.98 -7.27 11.83
N SER A 59 13.30 -7.29 11.99
CA SER A 59 14.14 -8.34 11.43
C SER A 59 15.14 -8.78 12.49
N PRO A 60 15.21 -10.07 12.84
CA PRO A 60 16.26 -10.59 13.70
C PRO A 60 17.64 -10.59 13.01
N TYR A 61 17.67 -10.37 11.70
CA TYR A 61 18.89 -10.38 10.89
C TYR A 61 19.16 -8.99 10.29
N ASN A 62 20.41 -8.52 10.42
CA ASN A 62 20.87 -7.34 9.70
C ASN A 62 21.18 -7.72 8.23
N TYR A 63 20.12 -7.95 7.45
CA TYR A 63 20.23 -8.41 6.07
C TYR A 63 20.60 -7.25 5.14
N ARG A 64 21.83 -7.30 4.61
CA ARG A 64 22.34 -6.29 3.70
C ARG A 64 21.49 -6.29 2.41
N GLY A 65 20.79 -5.19 2.16
CA GLY A 65 19.85 -5.07 1.04
C GLY A 65 18.38 -5.32 1.39
N LEU A 66 18.04 -5.52 2.67
CA LEU A 66 16.65 -5.67 3.11
C LEU A 66 15.78 -4.49 2.70
N LYS A 67 16.29 -3.27 2.91
CA LYS A 67 15.60 -2.03 2.51
C LYS A 67 15.20 -2.06 1.03
N LYS A 68 16.12 -2.43 0.14
CA LYS A 68 15.86 -2.49 -1.30
C LYS A 68 14.81 -3.54 -1.65
N LYS A 69 14.87 -4.72 -1.03
CA LYS A 69 13.84 -5.75 -1.23
C LYS A 69 12.46 -5.32 -0.71
N LEU A 70 12.43 -4.63 0.43
CA LEU A 70 11.19 -4.07 0.97
C LEU A 70 10.60 -3.03 0.01
N GLU A 71 11.43 -2.12 -0.50
CA GLU A 71 11.02 -1.14 -1.50
C GLU A 71 10.50 -1.81 -2.77
N GLU A 72 11.14 -2.90 -3.24
CA GLU A 72 10.66 -3.67 -4.39
C GLU A 72 9.30 -4.33 -4.14
N ALA A 73 9.10 -4.93 -2.96
CA ALA A 73 7.82 -5.54 -2.57
C ALA A 73 6.71 -4.49 -2.44
N LEU A 74 6.99 -3.36 -1.80
CA LEU A 74 6.05 -2.24 -1.67
C LEU A 74 5.68 -1.66 -3.03
N ASN A 75 6.65 -1.44 -3.92
CA ASN A 75 6.38 -0.95 -5.28
C ASN A 75 5.49 -1.91 -6.08
N LYS A 76 5.66 -3.23 -5.91
CA LYS A 76 4.76 -4.23 -6.53
C LYS A 76 3.34 -4.11 -5.97
N ALA A 77 3.20 -4.02 -4.65
CA ALA A 77 1.90 -3.87 -4.00
C ALA A 77 1.19 -2.58 -4.46
N ILE A 78 1.88 -1.44 -4.45
CA ILE A 78 1.35 -0.15 -4.92
C ILE A 78 0.94 -0.22 -6.39
N ARG A 79 1.74 -0.87 -7.25
CA ARG A 79 1.40 -1.03 -8.66
C ARG A 79 0.15 -1.89 -8.85
N ARG A 80 0.00 -2.99 -8.11
CA ARG A 80 -1.22 -3.82 -8.15
C ARG A 80 -2.43 -3.05 -7.64
N ALA A 81 -2.27 -2.29 -6.56
CA ALA A 81 -3.31 -1.39 -6.06
C ALA A 81 -3.70 -0.34 -7.12
N SER A 82 -2.71 0.26 -7.81
CA SER A 82 -2.93 1.20 -8.91
C SER A 82 -3.77 0.60 -10.03
N GLU A 83 -3.42 -0.60 -10.48
CA GLU A 83 -4.14 -1.29 -11.56
C GLU A 83 -5.59 -1.61 -11.15
N LEU A 84 -5.79 -1.99 -9.88
CA LEU A 84 -7.10 -2.27 -9.30
C LEU A 84 -7.96 -1.01 -9.22
N PHE A 85 -7.39 0.12 -8.78
CA PHE A 85 -8.09 1.40 -8.72
C PHE A 85 -8.38 1.99 -10.10
N LYS A 86 -7.49 1.80 -11.08
CA LYS A 86 -7.78 2.15 -12.48
C LYS A 86 -8.97 1.36 -13.01
N SER A 87 -9.04 0.06 -12.74
CA SER A 87 -10.18 -0.77 -13.16
C SER A 87 -11.51 -0.36 -12.52
N GLU A 88 -11.47 0.27 -11.34
CA GLU A 88 -12.64 0.83 -10.64
C GLU A 88 -12.93 2.31 -11.02
N GLY A 89 -12.18 2.89 -11.96
CA GLY A 89 -12.39 4.25 -12.47
C GLY A 89 -11.86 5.36 -11.55
N LEU A 90 -10.86 5.04 -10.72
CA LEU A 90 -10.26 5.88 -9.67
C LEU A 90 -8.80 6.25 -10.00
N GLU A 91 -8.52 6.54 -11.26
CA GLU A 91 -7.16 6.74 -11.78
C GLU A 91 -6.41 7.94 -11.15
N GLU A 92 -7.11 8.84 -10.46
CA GLU A 92 -6.55 10.07 -9.84
C GLU A 92 -6.01 9.87 -8.40
N LEU A 93 -6.03 8.66 -7.85
CA LEU A 93 -5.69 8.39 -6.43
C LEU A 93 -4.20 8.09 -6.15
N LEU A 94 -3.36 7.95 -7.18
CA LEU A 94 -1.97 7.49 -7.06
C LEU A 94 -1.00 8.30 -7.92
#